data_AF-A0A7W0KDC8-F1
#
_entry.id   AF-A0A7W0KDC8-F1
#
_cell.length_a   1.000
_cell.length_b   1.000
_cell.length_c   1.000
_cell.angle_alpha   90.00
_cell.angle_beta   90.00
_cell.angle_gamma   90.00
#
_symmetry.space_group_name_H-M   'P 1'
#
loop_
_entity.id
_entity.type
_entity.pdbx_description
1 polymer ?
#
loop_
_entity_poly.entity_id
_entity_poly.type
_entity_poly.pdbx_seq_one_letter_code
_entity_poly.pdbx_strand_id
1 'polypeptide(L)'
;ESLQQPDRFSAWLITTTHRESWRAKRLRPDHFSDDGIEPVDPDPSAESLVVAWEHASLTHQALEQLGGRCRRLLELLFLHDARPGYDAIAAELGIAIGSIGPIRGRCLEQLKGHLADLGVVDSER
;
A
#
# COMPACT_ATOMS: atom_id res chain seq x y z
N GLU A 1 -18.02 10.34 -15.38
CA GLU A 1 -17.45 10.51 -16.74
C GLU A 1 -16.97 9.14 -17.21
N SER A 2 -17.58 8.57 -18.24
CA SER A 2 -17.32 7.18 -18.66
C SER A 2 -16.26 7.15 -19.77
N LEU A 3 -15.29 6.24 -19.64
CA LEU A 3 -14.21 6.05 -20.63
C LEU A 3 -14.82 5.63 -21.97
N GLN A 4 -14.71 6.50 -22.96
CA GLN A 4 -15.44 6.39 -24.23
C GLN A 4 -15.07 5.13 -25.05
N GLN A 5 -13.90 4.50 -24.82
CA GLN A 5 -13.42 3.33 -25.57
C GLN A 5 -12.50 2.43 -24.71
N PRO A 6 -13.06 1.48 -23.93
CA PRO A 6 -12.30 0.62 -23.01
C PRO A 6 -11.19 -0.19 -23.70
N ASP A 7 -11.46 -0.75 -24.88
CA ASP A 7 -10.49 -1.59 -25.61
C ASP A 7 -9.25 -0.79 -26.04
N ARG A 8 -9.45 0.49 -26.40
CA ARG A 8 -8.34 1.37 -26.76
C ARG A 8 -7.52 1.80 -25.53
N PHE A 9 -8.19 1.93 -24.39
CA PHE A 9 -7.52 2.25 -23.13
C PHE A 9 -6.64 1.08 -22.66
N SER A 10 -7.15 -0.16 -22.70
CA SER A 10 -6.37 -1.36 -22.36
C SER A 10 -5.19 -1.55 -23.31
N ALA A 11 -5.40 -1.38 -24.62
CA ALA A 11 -4.32 -1.45 -25.60
C ALA A 11 -3.26 -0.35 -25.39
N TRP A 12 -3.67 0.86 -25.02
CA TRP A 12 -2.76 1.97 -24.72
C TRP A 12 -1.96 1.72 -23.43
N LEU A 13 -2.59 1.18 -22.38
CA LEU A 13 -1.91 0.78 -21.15
C LEU A 13 -0.84 -0.28 -21.42
N ILE A 14 -1.18 -1.38 -22.09
CA ILE A 14 -0.22 -2.44 -22.44
C ILE A 14 0.97 -1.86 -23.21
N THR A 15 0.70 -1.01 -24.20
CA THR A 15 1.74 -0.41 -25.04
C THR A 15 2.65 0.53 -24.23
N THR A 16 2.07 1.35 -23.36
CA THR A 16 2.80 2.32 -22.55
C THR A 16 3.62 1.62 -21.49
N THR A 17 3.05 0.65 -20.77
CA THR A 17 3.75 -0.19 -19.79
C THR A 17 4.93 -0.91 -20.43
N HIS A 18 4.74 -1.55 -21.60
CA HIS A 18 5.84 -2.22 -22.29
C HIS A 18 6.96 -1.23 -22.68
N ARG A 19 6.62 -0.03 -23.16
CA ARG A 19 7.62 1.00 -23.51
C ARG A 19 8.40 1.49 -22.30
N GLU A 20 7.73 1.76 -21.19
CA GLU A 20 8.37 2.23 -19.96
C GLU A 20 9.23 1.13 -19.33
N SER A 21 8.78 -0.13 -19.30
CA SER A 21 9.60 -1.26 -18.84
C SER A 21 10.87 -1.44 -19.69
N TRP A 22 10.74 -1.33 -21.03
CA TRP A 22 11.91 -1.37 -21.92
C TRP A 22 12.83 -0.17 -21.78
N ARG A 23 12.29 1.02 -21.46
CA ARG A 23 13.06 2.23 -21.22
C ARG A 23 13.85 2.11 -19.92
N ALA A 24 13.21 1.65 -18.84
CA ALA A 24 13.85 1.37 -17.56
C ALA A 24 14.97 0.33 -17.72
N LYS A 25 14.74 -0.75 -18.48
CA LYS A 25 15.77 -1.75 -18.79
C LYS A 25 16.98 -1.16 -19.52
N ARG A 26 16.78 -0.22 -20.45
CA ARG A 26 17.86 0.45 -21.19
C ARG A 26 18.61 1.50 -20.39
N LEU A 27 17.96 2.11 -19.40
CA LEU A 27 18.56 3.12 -18.53
C LEU A 27 19.33 2.50 -17.36
N ARG A 28 19.18 1.18 -17.11
CA ARG A 28 20.08 0.46 -16.20
C ARG A 28 21.46 0.38 -16.85
N PRO A 29 22.52 0.95 -16.24
CA PRO A 29 23.89 0.72 -16.68
C PRO A 29 24.17 -0.77 -16.55
N ASP A 30 24.70 -1.38 -17.62
CA ASP A 30 25.33 -2.69 -17.52
C ASP A 30 26.57 -2.47 -16.64
N HIS A 31 26.52 -2.89 -15.37
CA HIS A 31 27.57 -2.62 -14.41
C HIS A 31 28.88 -3.28 -14.85
N PHE A 32 29.79 -2.49 -15.42
CA PHE A 32 31.20 -2.83 -15.46
C PHE A 32 31.93 -2.18 -14.30
N SER A 33 32.62 -3.04 -13.54
CA SER A 33 33.84 -2.84 -12.75
C SER A 33 33.64 -3.06 -11.24
N ASP A 34 34.15 -4.22 -10.83
CA ASP A 34 34.62 -4.58 -9.50
C ASP A 34 35.53 -3.49 -8.93
N ASP A 35 35.02 -2.67 -8.02
CA ASP A 35 35.79 -2.02 -6.94
C ASP A 35 34.86 -1.14 -6.07
N GLY A 36 34.50 -1.65 -4.89
CA GLY A 36 34.23 -0.82 -3.70
C GLY A 36 32.86 -0.12 -3.57
N ILE A 37 31.79 -0.59 -4.22
CA ILE A 37 30.45 -0.03 -4.04
C ILE A 37 29.71 -0.79 -2.94
N GLU A 38 29.42 -0.10 -1.83
CA GLU A 38 28.47 -0.52 -0.80
C GLU A 38 27.15 -0.95 -1.48
N PRO A 39 26.57 -2.12 -1.18
CA PRO A 39 25.43 -2.62 -1.93
C PRO A 39 24.25 -1.67 -1.75
N VAL A 40 24.05 -0.80 -2.74
CA VAL A 40 22.79 -0.09 -2.93
C VAL A 40 21.78 -1.19 -3.24
N ASP A 41 20.76 -1.32 -2.39
CA ASP A 41 19.65 -2.21 -2.67
C ASP A 41 19.16 -1.93 -4.09
N PRO A 42 19.08 -2.94 -4.97
CA PRO A 42 18.69 -2.72 -6.34
C PRO A 42 17.32 -2.05 -6.36
N ASP A 43 17.18 -0.97 -7.12
CA ASP A 43 15.89 -0.30 -7.31
C ASP A 43 14.81 -1.36 -7.62
N PRO A 44 13.63 -1.28 -6.97
CA PRO A 44 12.58 -2.26 -7.15
C PRO A 44 12.23 -2.38 -8.64
N SER A 45 12.01 -3.62 -9.08
CA SER A 45 11.62 -3.85 -10.48
C SER A 45 10.26 -3.21 -10.77
N ALA A 46 9.98 -2.90 -12.04
CA ALA A 46 8.67 -2.39 -12.44
C ALA A 46 7.52 -3.34 -12.03
N GLU A 47 7.76 -4.65 -12.09
CA GLU A 47 6.81 -5.68 -11.65
C GLU A 47 6.57 -5.59 -10.15
N SER A 48 7.63 -5.43 -9.35
CA SER A 48 7.54 -5.27 -7.89
C SER A 48 6.77 -4.01 -7.49
N LEU A 49 6.96 -2.90 -8.22
CA LEU A 49 6.23 -1.66 -7.99
C LEU A 49 4.73 -1.81 -8.30
N VAL A 50 4.38 -2.53 -9.36
CA VAL A 50 2.97 -2.80 -9.71
C VAL A 50 2.29 -3.61 -8.60
N VAL A 51 2.92 -4.68 -8.13
CA VAL A 51 2.39 -5.51 -7.02
C VAL A 51 2.24 -4.69 -5.74
N ALA A 52 3.24 -3.87 -5.39
CA ALA A 52 3.17 -3.01 -4.21
C ALA A 52 2.03 -1.99 -4.31
N TRP A 53 1.81 -1.42 -5.50
CA TRP A 53 0.72 -0.48 -5.75
C TRP A 53 -0.65 -1.16 -5.66
N GLU A 54 -0.78 -2.37 -6.21
CA GLU A 54 -2.01 -3.17 -6.10
C GLU A 54 -2.34 -3.49 -4.64
N HIS A 55 -1.36 -3.95 -3.86
CA HIS A 55 -1.53 -4.21 -2.43
C HIS A 55 -1.92 -2.94 -1.64
N ALA A 56 -1.28 -1.80 -1.95
CA ALA A 56 -1.64 -0.52 -1.35
C ALA A 56 -3.08 -0.15 -1.71
N SER A 57 -3.47 -0.27 -2.97
CA SER A 57 -4.84 0.03 -3.43
C SER A 57 -5.89 -0.80 -2.70
N LEU A 58 -5.66 -2.12 -2.56
CA LEU A 58 -6.57 -3.01 -1.83
C LEU A 58 -6.63 -2.69 -0.34
N THR A 59 -5.49 -2.33 0.27
CA THR A 59 -5.44 -1.90 1.67
C THR A 59 -6.22 -0.60 1.90
N HIS A 60 -6.07 0.38 1.01
CA HIS A 60 -6.84 1.61 1.05
C HIS A 60 -8.34 1.34 0.91
N GLN A 61 -8.74 0.47 -0.03
CA GLN A 61 -10.14 0.08 -0.20
C GLN A 61 -10.71 -0.63 1.04
N ALA A 62 -9.95 -1.54 1.65
CA ALA A 62 -10.36 -2.22 2.88
C ALA A 62 -10.53 -1.25 4.05
N LEU A 63 -9.64 -0.25 4.20
CA LEU A 63 -9.78 0.82 5.19
C LEU A 63 -11.02 1.69 4.94
N GLU A 64 -11.36 1.96 3.68
CA GLU A 64 -12.59 2.68 3.32
C GLU A 64 -13.84 1.90 3.73
N GLN A 65 -13.88 0.59 3.48
CA GLN A 65 -14.97 -0.29 3.88
C GLN A 65 -15.11 -0.42 5.41
N LEU A 66 -13.98 -0.48 6.12
CA LEU A 66 -13.94 -0.55 7.59
C LEU A 66 -14.63 0.68 8.21
N GLY A 67 -14.34 1.86 7.68
CA GLY A 67 -14.99 3.11 8.05
C GLY A 67 -14.94 3.47 9.55
N GLY A 68 -15.64 4.56 9.87
CA GLY A 68 -15.93 4.99 11.25
C GLY A 68 -14.71 5.07 12.17
N ARG A 69 -14.92 4.66 13.43
CA ARG A 69 -13.90 4.76 14.50
C ARG A 69 -12.69 3.87 14.24
N CYS A 70 -12.89 2.69 13.64
CA CYS A 70 -11.80 1.76 13.39
C CYS A 70 -10.85 2.26 12.30
N ARG A 71 -11.39 2.77 11.18
CA ARG A 71 -10.59 3.45 10.16
C ARG A 71 -9.79 4.60 10.78
N ARG A 72 -10.46 5.48 11.55
CA ARG A 72 -9.79 6.65 12.14
C ARG A 72 -8.66 6.27 13.10
N LEU A 73 -8.86 5.24 13.93
CA LEU A 73 -7.81 4.73 14.82
C LEU A 73 -6.59 4.22 14.04
N LEU A 74 -6.80 3.44 12.96
CA LEU A 74 -5.70 2.90 12.17
C LEU A 74 -4.96 3.98 11.38
N GLU A 75 -5.68 4.99 10.86
CA GLU A 75 -5.09 6.17 10.25
C GLU A 75 -4.14 6.89 11.21
N LEU A 76 -4.63 7.21 12.42
CA LEU A 76 -3.85 7.86 13.48
C LEU A 76 -2.61 7.07 13.89
N LEU A 77 -2.70 5.74 13.90
CA LEU A 77 -1.60 4.88 14.35
C LEU A 77 -0.53 4.62 13.27
N PHE A 78 -0.91 4.57 11.99
CA PHE A 78 -0.06 3.98 10.95
C PHE A 78 0.14 4.84 9.70
N LEU A 79 -0.75 5.79 9.41
CA LEU A 79 -0.78 6.51 8.13
C LEU A 79 -0.31 7.97 8.21
N HIS A 80 0.12 8.42 9.40
CA HIS A 80 0.69 9.77 9.58
C HIS A 80 2.19 9.69 9.83
N ASP A 81 2.95 10.55 9.12
CA ASP A 81 4.40 10.69 9.29
C ASP A 81 4.77 11.07 10.73
N ALA A 82 4.06 12.05 11.28
CA ALA A 82 4.15 12.43 12.69
C ALA A 82 3.09 11.64 13.48
N ARG A 83 3.47 10.46 13.98
CA ARG A 83 2.57 9.62 14.78
C ARG A 83 2.17 10.34 16.08
N PRO A 84 0.88 10.66 16.29
CA PRO A 84 0.41 11.27 17.53
C PRO A 84 0.64 10.34 18.72
N GLY A 85 0.85 10.94 19.89
CA GLY A 85 0.89 10.20 21.15
C GLY A 85 -0.46 9.52 21.46
N TYR A 86 -0.43 8.47 22.27
CA TYR A 86 -1.64 7.73 22.64
C TYR A 86 -2.64 8.58 23.44
N ASP A 87 -2.18 9.59 24.15
CA ASP A 87 -2.99 10.62 24.80
C ASP A 87 -3.79 11.44 23.78
N ALA A 88 -3.14 11.91 22.72
CA ALA A 88 -3.77 12.64 21.63
C ALA A 88 -4.79 11.76 20.88
N ILE A 89 -4.42 10.51 20.58
CA ILE A 89 -5.32 9.54 19.93
C ILE A 89 -6.55 9.26 20.81
N ALA A 90 -6.35 9.03 22.11
CA ALA A 90 -7.43 8.77 23.05
C ALA A 90 -8.39 9.95 23.14
N ALA A 91 -7.86 11.17 23.23
CA ALA A 91 -8.64 12.40 23.26
C ALA A 91 -9.46 12.59 21.97
N GLU A 92 -8.84 12.38 20.81
CA GLU A 92 -9.51 12.53 19.52
C GLU A 92 -10.65 11.52 19.32
N LEU A 93 -10.45 10.27 19.74
CA LEU A 93 -11.45 9.21 19.58
C LEU A 93 -12.48 9.16 20.73
N GLY A 94 -12.29 9.95 21.79
CA GLY A 94 -13.13 9.96 22.98
C GLY A 94 -13.09 8.64 23.75
N ILE A 95 -11.93 8.00 23.87
CA ILE A 95 -11.73 6.70 24.54
C ILE A 95 -10.69 6.81 25.65
N ALA A 96 -10.67 5.84 26.57
CA ALA A 96 -9.59 5.73 27.53
C ALA A 96 -8.29 5.29 26.84
N ILE A 97 -7.14 5.83 27.26
CA ILE A 97 -5.81 5.45 26.74
C ILE A 97 -5.61 3.93 26.81
N GLY A 98 -5.97 3.30 27.93
CA GLY A 98 -5.87 1.85 28.12
C GLY A 98 -6.76 1.02 27.18
N SER A 99 -7.76 1.63 26.55
CA SER A 99 -8.65 0.95 25.59
C SER A 99 -8.10 0.92 24.17
N ILE A 100 -7.04 1.68 23.85
CA ILE A 100 -6.46 1.75 22.50
C ILE A 100 -6.01 0.36 22.03
N GLY A 101 -5.30 -0.40 22.87
CA GLY A 101 -4.80 -1.74 22.51
C GLY A 101 -5.93 -2.73 22.15
N PRO A 102 -6.91 -2.95 23.04
CA PRO A 102 -8.06 -3.81 22.75
C PRO A 102 -8.88 -3.37 21.53
N ILE A 103 -9.09 -2.07 21.34
CA ILE A 103 -9.80 -1.55 20.16
C ILE A 103 -8.99 -1.78 18.89
N ARG A 104 -7.68 -1.51 18.92
CA ARG A 104 -6.76 -1.78 17.79
C ARG A 104 -6.83 -3.23 17.35
N GLY A 105 -6.80 -4.19 18.29
CA GLY A 105 -6.92 -5.61 17.96
C GLY A 105 -8.22 -5.93 17.22
N ARG A 106 -9.36 -5.45 17.72
CA ARG A 106 -10.65 -5.65 17.05
C ARG A 106 -10.72 -4.99 15.67
N CYS A 107 -10.19 -3.78 15.52
CA CYS A 107 -10.18 -3.08 14.24
C CYS A 107 -9.27 -3.76 13.21
N LEU A 108 -8.14 -4.35 13.63
CA LEU A 108 -7.27 -5.11 12.74
C LEU A 108 -7.92 -6.43 12.29
N GLU A 109 -8.64 -7.12 13.18
CA GLU A 109 -9.40 -8.32 12.79
C GLU A 109 -10.53 -8.00 11.79
N GLN A 110 -11.22 -6.87 11.99
CA GLN A 110 -12.20 -6.40 11.00
C GLN A 110 -11.53 -6.05 9.65
N LEU A 111 -10.39 -5.37 9.68
CA LEU A 111 -9.64 -5.04 8.47
C LEU A 111 -9.20 -6.30 7.71
N LYS A 112 -8.73 -7.34 8.42
CA LYS A 112 -8.41 -8.65 7.82
C LYS A 112 -9.61 -9.26 7.11
N GLY A 113 -10.80 -9.16 7.69
CA GLY A 113 -12.05 -9.60 7.04
C GLY A 113 -12.30 -8.88 5.72
N HIS A 114 -12.21 -7.55 5.71
CA HIS A 114 -12.36 -6.76 4.48
C HIS A 114 -11.30 -7.06 3.42
N LEU A 115 -10.05 -7.28 3.84
CA LEU A 115 -8.97 -7.69 2.94
C LEU A 115 -9.24 -9.06 2.31
N ALA A 116 -9.71 -10.03 3.10
CA ALA A 116 -10.08 -11.35 2.61
C ALA A 116 -11.24 -11.29 1.60
N ASP A 117 -12.26 -10.46 1.85
CA ASP A 117 -13.38 -10.24 0.93
C ASP A 117 -12.93 -9.63 -0.40
N LEU A 118 -11.86 -8.82 -0.38
CA LEU A 118 -11.22 -8.25 -1.57
C LEU A 118 -10.25 -9.24 -2.27
N GLY A 119 -10.14 -10.48 -1.78
CA GLY A 119 -9.27 -11.50 -2.36
C GLY A 119 -7.80 -11.39 -1.97
N VAL A 120 -7.48 -10.54 -0.97
CA VAL A 120 -6.14 -10.53 -0.38
C VAL A 120 -6.02 -11.76 0.53
N VAL A 121 -5.35 -12.77 0.02
CA VAL A 121 -4.98 -13.96 0.80
C VAL A 121 -3.68 -13.66 1.53
N ASP A 122 -3.60 -14.08 2.78
CA ASP A 122 -2.36 -13.99 3.56
C ASP A 122 -1.30 -14.83 2.83
N SER A 123 -0.36 -14.15 2.15
CA SER A 123 0.70 -14.79 1.39
C SER A 123 1.85 -15.14 2.33
N GLU A 124 1.57 -15.83 3.43
CA GLU A 124 2.61 -16.37 4.31
C GLU A 124 2.25 -17.76 4.81
N ARG A 125 2.90 -18.75 4.17
CA ARG A 125 3.78 -19.64 4.91
C ARG A 125 5.11 -19.78 4.20
#